data_AF-A0A7S3YKD3-F1
#
_entry.id   AF-A0A7S3YKD3-F1
#
_cell.length_a   1.000
_cell.length_b   1.000
_cell.length_c   1.000
_cell.angle_alpha   90.00
_cell.angle_beta   90.00
_cell.angle_gamma   90.00
#
_symmetry.space_group_name_H-M   'P 1'
#
loop_
_entity.id
_entity.type
_entity.pdbx_description
1 polymer ?
#
loop_
_entity_poly.entity_id
_entity_poly.type
_entity_poly.pdbx_seq_one_letter_code
_entity_poly.pdbx_strand_id
1 'polypeptide(L)'
;MVSCCPYSLLQTPVTRILNNSLVLVAVTLLICLSSAFTFNLGQKHEKFCAVETDRAADSATALYARSKGRQDGGRQQPAAAAQNPAAHNPRLGKTIPRLVVFDLDFTVWRPEMYELAGAPFTRTEDGRVFDRAWEEVRPFPDVRAVLERISTSAEFAGCEVAAASRTDRVAWAQECLRLLDAHGGGGRMADVFRYKEIYPGTKTRHFERLRAVSGVDYEDMLFFDDW
;
A
#
# COMPACT_ATOMS: atom_id res chain seq x y z
N MET A 1 15.76 20.98 -53.48
CA MET A 1 16.99 20.96 -52.65
C MET A 1 16.53 20.90 -51.20
N VAL A 2 16.28 19.70 -50.65
CA VAL A 2 17.22 18.80 -49.95
C VAL A 2 17.87 19.48 -48.73
N SER A 3 17.47 19.04 -47.52
CA SER A 3 18.35 18.56 -46.42
C SER A 3 17.47 18.44 -45.15
N CYS A 4 16.91 17.27 -44.80
CA CYS A 4 17.54 16.13 -44.11
C CYS A 4 18.31 16.50 -42.81
N CYS A 5 17.68 16.18 -41.66
CA CYS A 5 18.12 15.52 -40.40
C CYS A 5 19.49 15.85 -39.74
N PRO A 6 19.73 15.52 -38.44
CA PRO A 6 18.87 14.75 -37.51
C PRO A 6 18.70 15.35 -36.10
N TYR A 7 17.54 15.10 -35.47
CA TYR A 7 17.45 15.14 -34.01
C TYR A 7 17.92 13.79 -33.45
N SER A 8 19.00 13.86 -32.67
CA SER A 8 19.63 12.73 -32.02
C SER A 8 18.72 12.07 -30.98
N LEU A 9 18.77 10.74 -30.99
CA LEU A 9 18.25 9.82 -29.99
C LEU A 9 18.74 10.20 -28.58
N LEU A 10 17.81 10.43 -27.66
CA LEU A 10 18.01 10.18 -26.23
C LEU A 10 16.85 9.32 -25.74
N GLN A 11 17.10 8.01 -25.71
CA GLN A 11 16.27 7.04 -25.01
C GLN A 11 16.41 7.30 -23.50
N THR A 12 15.38 7.84 -22.87
CA THR A 12 15.22 7.82 -21.41
C THR A 12 14.34 6.62 -21.03
N PRO A 13 14.77 5.70 -20.15
CA PRO A 13 13.98 4.55 -19.77
C PRO A 13 13.16 4.90 -18.52
N VAL A 14 12.00 5.54 -18.66
CA VAL A 14 11.09 5.72 -17.52
C VAL A 14 9.65 5.54 -17.97
N THR A 15 8.88 4.88 -17.10
CA THR A 15 7.43 4.63 -17.12
C THR A 15 6.91 3.60 -18.14
N ARG A 16 6.78 2.34 -17.67
CA ARG A 16 5.76 1.43 -18.18
C ARG A 16 4.46 1.72 -17.43
N ILE A 17 3.52 2.34 -18.13
CA ILE A 17 2.13 2.54 -17.71
C ILE A 17 1.40 1.22 -17.99
N LEU A 18 0.80 0.60 -16.97
CA LEU A 18 -0.05 -0.57 -17.15
C LEU A 18 -1.51 -0.11 -17.20
N ASN A 19 -2.13 -0.24 -18.37
CA ASN A 19 -3.57 0.05 -18.56
C ASN A 19 -4.44 -0.87 -17.69
N ASN A 20 -5.60 -0.35 -17.26
CA ASN A 20 -6.55 -0.95 -16.31
C ASN A 20 -6.91 -2.44 -16.51
N SER A 21 -6.87 -3.00 -17.72
CA SER A 21 -7.12 -4.43 -17.94
C SER A 21 -5.93 -5.34 -17.63
N LEU A 22 -4.70 -4.81 -17.56
CA LEU A 22 -3.49 -5.55 -17.21
C LEU A 22 -3.17 -5.51 -15.71
N VAL A 23 -3.69 -4.51 -14.97
CA VAL A 23 -3.53 -4.38 -13.50
C VAL A 23 -4.21 -5.55 -12.79
N LEU A 24 -5.46 -5.87 -13.17
CA LEU A 24 -6.20 -7.01 -12.64
C LEU A 24 -5.51 -8.33 -12.99
N VAL A 25 -4.98 -8.46 -14.21
CA VAL A 25 -4.29 -9.68 -14.66
C VAL A 25 -2.92 -9.84 -14.00
N ALA A 26 -2.18 -8.76 -13.74
CA ALA A 26 -0.87 -8.84 -13.08
C ALA A 26 -1.00 -9.15 -11.58
N VAL A 27 -1.94 -8.50 -10.89
CA VAL A 27 -2.25 -8.79 -9.49
C VAL A 27 -2.87 -10.19 -9.38
N THR A 28 -3.79 -10.58 -10.27
CA THR A 28 -4.40 -11.92 -10.29
C THR A 28 -3.42 -13.03 -10.72
N LEU A 29 -2.49 -12.80 -11.67
CA LEU A 29 -1.46 -13.79 -12.04
C LEU A 29 -0.43 -13.98 -10.92
N LEU A 30 -0.07 -12.91 -10.19
CA LEU A 30 0.70 -13.01 -8.96
C LEU A 30 -0.08 -13.79 -7.87
N ILE A 31 -1.41 -13.61 -7.79
CA ILE A 31 -2.32 -14.33 -6.87
C ILE A 31 -2.52 -15.81 -7.24
N CYS A 32 -2.60 -16.17 -8.53
CA CYS A 32 -2.88 -17.54 -8.99
C CYS A 32 -1.64 -18.45 -9.01
N LEU A 33 -0.44 -17.90 -9.20
CA LEU A 33 0.80 -18.69 -9.23
C LEU A 33 1.26 -19.14 -7.83
N SER A 34 0.73 -18.55 -6.76
CA SER A 34 1.00 -18.94 -5.37
C SER A 34 0.00 -19.96 -4.80
N SER A 35 -1.11 -20.24 -5.50
CA SER A 35 -2.19 -21.15 -5.05
C SER A 35 -2.23 -22.50 -5.78
N ALA A 36 -1.30 -22.78 -6.70
CA ALA A 36 -1.26 -24.02 -7.48
C ALA A 36 -0.64 -25.24 -6.76
N PHE A 37 -0.44 -25.19 -5.44
CA PHE A 37 0.07 -26.34 -4.68
C PHE A 37 -0.69 -26.49 -3.37
N THR A 38 -1.93 -26.98 -3.44
CA THR A 38 -2.50 -28.07 -2.62
C THR A 38 -3.98 -28.23 -3.02
N PHE A 39 -4.24 -28.97 -4.10
CA PHE A 39 -5.54 -29.62 -4.26
C PHE A 39 -5.27 -31.07 -4.66
N ASN A 40 -4.90 -31.87 -3.65
CA ASN A 40 -4.94 -33.32 -3.77
C ASN A 40 -6.24 -33.82 -3.14
N LEU A 41 -6.81 -34.78 -3.85
CA LEU A 41 -8.11 -35.41 -3.76
C LEU A 41 -8.56 -35.80 -2.34
N GLY A 42 -9.86 -35.58 -2.10
CA GLY A 42 -10.72 -36.54 -1.41
C GLY A 42 -11.12 -36.16 0.01
N GLN A 43 -12.40 -35.82 0.19
CA GLN A 43 -13.35 -36.72 0.83
C GLN A 43 -14.77 -36.13 0.86
N LYS A 44 -15.74 -37.03 0.73
CA LYS A 44 -17.18 -36.84 0.90
C LYS A 44 -17.55 -37.00 2.38
N HIS A 45 -18.62 -36.31 2.77
CA HIS A 45 -19.63 -36.66 3.79
C HIS A 45 -19.35 -36.53 5.32
N GLU A 46 -20.41 -36.01 5.98
CA GLU A 46 -20.85 -36.17 7.40
C GLU A 46 -20.22 -35.27 8.48
N LYS A 47 -20.98 -34.29 9.04
CA LYS A 47 -21.96 -34.32 10.15
C LYS A 47 -21.33 -34.27 11.56
N PHE A 48 -21.51 -33.11 12.20
CA PHE A 48 -21.99 -32.88 13.58
C PHE A 48 -21.47 -33.78 14.72
N CYS A 49 -20.74 -33.20 15.67
CA CYS A 49 -21.08 -33.24 17.11
C CYS A 49 -20.22 -32.24 17.92
N ALA A 50 -20.85 -31.61 18.91
CA ALA A 50 -20.28 -30.64 19.84
C ALA A 50 -19.42 -31.29 20.94
N VAL A 51 -18.61 -30.49 21.65
CA VAL A 51 -18.43 -30.52 23.13
C VAL A 51 -17.68 -29.23 23.56
N GLU A 52 -18.27 -28.50 24.52
CA GLU A 52 -17.64 -27.45 25.34
C GLU A 52 -16.66 -28.04 26.36
N THR A 53 -15.62 -27.30 26.76
CA THR A 53 -15.41 -26.83 28.16
C THR A 53 -14.05 -26.13 28.35
N ASP A 54 -14.14 -24.88 28.80
CA ASP A 54 -13.46 -24.25 29.96
C ASP A 54 -11.93 -24.32 30.23
N ARG A 55 -11.42 -23.12 30.52
CA ARG A 55 -10.42 -22.69 31.53
C ARG A 55 -8.94 -22.45 31.16
N ALA A 56 -8.58 -21.19 31.43
CA ALA A 56 -7.44 -20.70 32.22
C ALA A 56 -6.05 -20.53 31.59
N ALA A 57 -5.57 -19.28 31.60
CA ALA A 57 -4.18 -18.97 31.94
C ALA A 57 -4.07 -17.51 32.44
N ASP A 58 -3.79 -17.40 33.73
CA ASP A 58 -3.42 -16.18 34.45
C ASP A 58 -1.93 -15.80 34.23
N SER A 59 -1.71 -14.49 34.17
CA SER A 59 -0.57 -13.68 34.66
C SER A 59 0.85 -14.27 34.84
N ALA A 60 1.85 -13.57 34.29
CA ALA A 60 3.15 -13.37 34.95
C ALA A 60 3.83 -12.07 34.48
N THR A 61 3.95 -11.13 35.41
CA THR A 61 4.54 -9.80 35.28
C THR A 61 6.03 -9.80 35.62
N ALA A 62 6.79 -8.96 34.90
CA ALA A 62 8.02 -8.27 35.29
C ALA A 62 9.20 -9.07 35.85
N LEU A 63 10.27 -9.13 35.06
CA LEU A 63 11.67 -9.04 35.53
C LEU A 63 12.54 -8.53 34.37
N TYR A 64 12.58 -7.21 34.15
CA TYR A 64 13.60 -6.59 33.30
C TYR A 64 14.00 -5.23 33.85
N ALA A 65 14.90 -5.24 34.84
CA ALA A 65 15.62 -4.03 35.26
C ALA A 65 16.86 -4.39 36.09
N ARG A 66 18.02 -4.57 35.43
CA ARG A 66 19.32 -4.20 36.03
C ARG A 66 20.45 -4.19 34.98
N SER A 67 20.89 -2.99 34.61
CA SER A 67 22.26 -2.50 34.86
C SER A 67 22.57 -1.29 33.96
N LYS A 68 22.78 -0.13 34.60
CA LYS A 68 23.45 1.03 33.99
C LYS A 68 24.87 1.07 34.53
N GLY A 69 25.85 1.06 33.64
CA GLY A 69 27.25 1.31 33.93
C GLY A 69 27.85 2.20 32.84
N ARG A 70 28.27 3.40 33.26
CA ARG A 70 29.39 4.21 32.76
C ARG A 70 29.36 4.76 31.32
N GLN A 71 29.39 6.09 31.22
CA GLN A 71 29.73 6.86 30.02
C GLN A 71 31.26 6.99 29.89
N ASP A 72 31.77 6.90 28.67
CA ASP A 72 32.98 7.59 28.23
C ASP A 72 32.88 7.93 26.74
N GLY A 73 33.39 9.12 26.40
CA GLY A 73 33.24 9.76 25.10
C GLY A 73 34.15 9.21 24.01
N GLY A 74 33.69 9.31 22.78
CA GLY A 74 34.46 9.03 21.57
C GLY A 74 33.75 9.57 20.33
N ARG A 75 34.31 10.63 19.75
CA ARG A 75 33.93 11.19 18.45
C ARG A 75 34.18 10.13 17.37
N GLN A 76 33.12 9.65 16.73
CA GLN A 76 33.22 8.73 15.59
C GLN A 76 32.53 9.32 14.35
N GLN A 77 33.25 9.28 13.23
CA GLN A 77 32.83 9.64 11.88
C GLN A 77 31.50 8.97 11.49
N PRO A 78 30.70 9.57 10.58
CA PRO A 78 29.46 8.96 10.15
C PRO A 78 29.76 7.65 9.42
N ALA A 79 29.36 6.55 10.03
CA ALA A 79 29.41 5.22 9.46
C ALA A 79 28.51 5.18 8.22
N ALA A 80 29.05 4.60 7.15
CA ALA A 80 28.37 4.33 5.90
C ALA A 80 27.03 3.64 6.14
N ALA A 81 26.02 4.04 5.36
CA ALA A 81 24.69 3.45 5.33
C ALA A 81 24.81 1.92 5.24
N ALA A 82 24.23 1.24 6.22
CA ALA A 82 24.15 -0.21 6.25
C ALA A 82 23.39 -0.69 5.01
N GLN A 83 24.11 -1.33 4.09
CA GLN A 83 23.54 -2.06 2.96
C GLN A 83 22.74 -3.23 3.53
N ASN A 84 21.42 -3.17 3.41
CA ASN A 84 20.51 -4.19 3.92
C ASN A 84 20.23 -5.21 2.80
N PRO A 85 20.64 -6.48 2.90
CA PRO A 85 20.55 -7.42 1.79
C PRO A 85 19.23 -8.20 1.83
N ALA A 86 18.26 -7.77 1.03
CA ALA A 86 17.22 -8.60 0.40
C ALA A 86 16.53 -7.73 -0.66
N ALA A 87 16.32 -8.10 -1.92
CA ALA A 87 16.70 -9.23 -2.76
C ALA A 87 16.57 -8.75 -4.23
N HIS A 88 17.14 -9.49 -5.17
CA HIS A 88 17.46 -9.06 -6.54
C HIS A 88 16.27 -8.64 -7.45
N ASN A 89 16.26 -7.41 -7.96
CA ASN A 89 15.35 -6.94 -9.02
C ASN A 89 16.04 -6.80 -10.39
N PRO A 90 15.81 -7.73 -11.33
CA PRO A 90 16.02 -7.47 -12.74
C PRO A 90 14.67 -7.53 -13.47
N ARG A 91 13.89 -6.46 -13.34
CA ARG A 91 12.65 -6.13 -14.09
C ARG A 91 11.32 -6.75 -13.59
N LEU A 92 11.13 -6.94 -12.27
CA LEU A 92 9.95 -7.57 -11.57
C LEU A 92 9.82 -9.10 -11.74
N GLY A 93 10.95 -9.82 -11.71
CA GLY A 93 11.00 -11.27 -12.00
C GLY A 93 10.93 -12.24 -10.81
N LYS A 94 10.78 -11.76 -9.54
CA LYS A 94 10.48 -12.51 -8.28
C LYS A 94 10.86 -11.71 -7.02
N THR A 95 10.53 -10.42 -6.94
CA THR A 95 10.71 -9.66 -5.69
C THR A 95 9.45 -8.89 -5.35
N ILE A 96 9.07 -8.99 -4.09
CA ILE A 96 7.99 -8.21 -3.51
C ILE A 96 8.51 -6.77 -3.35
N PRO A 97 7.76 -5.74 -3.81
CA PRO A 97 8.18 -4.36 -3.65
C PRO A 97 8.29 -4.02 -2.16
N ARG A 98 9.19 -3.09 -1.83
CA ARG A 98 9.31 -2.57 -0.45
C ARG A 98 8.31 -1.45 -0.17
N LEU A 99 7.82 -0.79 -1.23
CA LEU A 99 6.80 0.24 -1.13
C LEU A 99 5.81 0.12 -2.29
N VAL A 100 4.53 -0.05 -1.99
CA VAL A 100 3.45 0.07 -2.98
C VAL A 100 2.81 1.44 -2.84
N VAL A 101 2.81 2.19 -3.92
CA VAL A 101 2.27 3.55 -4.00
C VAL A 101 0.99 3.53 -4.83
N PHE A 102 -0.07 4.17 -4.36
CA PHE A 102 -1.31 4.37 -5.11
C PHE A 102 -1.56 5.85 -5.35
N ASP A 103 -2.07 6.22 -6.52
CA ASP A 103 -2.95 7.39 -6.63
C ASP A 103 -4.25 7.16 -5.81
N LEU A 104 -5.16 8.13 -5.78
CA LEU A 104 -6.39 8.05 -5.00
C LEU A 104 -7.64 8.11 -5.88
N ASP A 105 -7.82 9.22 -6.59
CA ASP A 105 -9.00 9.45 -7.42
C ASP A 105 -8.93 8.48 -8.61
N PHE A 106 -10.01 7.75 -8.90
CA PHE A 106 -10.06 6.69 -9.92
C PHE A 106 -9.05 5.53 -9.81
N THR A 107 -8.23 5.50 -8.77
CA THR A 107 -7.35 4.37 -8.43
C THR A 107 -7.84 3.61 -7.19
N VAL A 108 -8.10 4.32 -6.08
CA VAL A 108 -8.57 3.74 -4.81
C VAL A 108 -10.09 3.86 -4.70
N TRP A 109 -10.67 4.98 -5.15
CA TRP A 109 -12.10 5.25 -5.06
C TRP A 109 -12.63 6.02 -6.27
N ARG A 110 -13.94 6.19 -6.29
CA ARG A 110 -14.67 7.12 -7.14
C ARG A 110 -15.82 7.77 -6.34
N PRO A 111 -16.30 8.97 -6.71
CA PRO A 111 -15.82 9.85 -7.78
C PRO A 111 -14.49 10.55 -7.43
N GLU A 112 -13.98 11.46 -8.29
CA GLU A 112 -12.86 12.32 -7.93
C GLU A 112 -13.28 13.28 -6.79
N MET A 113 -12.33 13.64 -5.94
CA MET A 113 -12.62 14.53 -4.81
C MET A 113 -13.21 15.89 -5.22
N TYR A 114 -12.88 16.43 -6.41
CA TYR A 114 -13.44 17.71 -6.85
C TYR A 114 -14.89 17.62 -7.35
N GLU A 115 -15.38 16.42 -7.66
CA GLU A 115 -16.76 16.17 -8.12
C GLU A 115 -17.74 16.16 -6.95
N LEU A 116 -17.25 15.99 -5.71
CA LEU A 116 -18.06 15.96 -4.50
C LEU A 116 -18.51 17.35 -4.07
N ALA A 117 -19.69 17.41 -3.44
CA ALA A 117 -20.18 18.61 -2.78
C ALA A 117 -19.32 18.98 -1.57
N GLY A 118 -18.60 18.02 -0.97
CA GLY A 118 -17.60 18.24 0.08
C GLY A 118 -18.08 17.96 1.50
N ALA A 119 -17.27 18.38 2.47
CA ALA A 119 -17.49 18.15 3.90
C ALA A 119 -18.81 18.77 4.45
N PRO A 120 -19.36 18.24 5.57
CA PRO A 120 -18.83 17.14 6.37
C PRO A 120 -18.98 15.79 5.68
N PHE A 121 -18.00 14.90 5.88
CA PHE A 121 -18.09 13.51 5.44
C PHE A 121 -18.72 12.67 6.54
N THR A 122 -19.70 11.85 6.18
CA THR A 122 -20.46 11.01 7.11
C THR A 122 -20.19 9.54 6.80
N ARG A 123 -19.73 8.79 7.81
CA ARG A 123 -19.63 7.33 7.74
C ARG A 123 -20.90 6.70 8.32
N THR A 124 -21.51 5.80 7.56
CA THR A 124 -22.66 5.01 8.00
C THR A 124 -22.23 3.77 8.80
N GLU A 125 -23.18 3.11 9.45
CA GLU A 125 -22.91 1.91 10.27
C GLU A 125 -22.30 0.77 9.45
N ASP A 126 -22.74 0.61 8.20
CA ASP A 126 -22.24 -0.36 7.22
C ASP A 126 -20.89 0.02 6.58
N GLY A 127 -20.27 1.13 7.00
CA GLY A 127 -18.91 1.52 6.60
C GLY A 127 -18.79 2.25 5.27
N ARG A 128 -19.90 2.64 4.67
CA ARG A 128 -19.91 3.57 3.53
C ARG A 128 -19.66 4.99 4.02
N VAL A 129 -19.09 5.81 3.13
CA VAL A 129 -18.74 7.21 3.42
C VAL A 129 -19.41 8.09 2.39
N PHE A 130 -20.08 9.13 2.86
CA PHE A 130 -20.84 10.06 2.03
C PHE A 130 -20.39 11.49 2.27
N ASP A 131 -20.48 12.34 1.25
CA ASP A 131 -20.32 13.78 1.38
C ASP A 131 -21.59 14.47 1.92
N ARG A 132 -21.59 15.80 2.00
CA ARG A 132 -22.76 16.58 2.48
C ARG A 132 -24.00 16.49 1.60
N ALA A 133 -23.84 16.09 0.32
CA ALA A 133 -24.94 15.90 -0.62
C ALA A 133 -25.41 14.44 -0.69
N TRP A 134 -24.87 13.58 0.19
CA TRP A 134 -25.11 12.13 0.19
C TRP A 134 -24.59 11.41 -1.07
N GLU A 135 -23.57 11.95 -1.74
CA GLU A 135 -22.82 11.22 -2.75
C GLU A 135 -21.78 10.31 -2.07
N GLU A 136 -21.71 9.05 -2.50
CA GLU A 136 -20.84 8.05 -1.87
C GLU A 136 -19.40 8.18 -2.36
N VAL A 137 -18.44 8.27 -1.43
CA VAL A 137 -17.03 8.01 -1.70
C VAL A 137 -16.84 6.49 -1.70
N ARG A 138 -16.83 5.90 -2.89
CA ARG A 138 -16.90 4.45 -3.08
C ARG A 138 -15.54 3.87 -3.48
N PRO A 139 -14.86 3.12 -2.60
CA PRO A 139 -13.69 2.34 -3.00
C PRO A 139 -14.01 1.34 -4.11
N PHE A 140 -13.06 1.07 -5.01
CA PHE A 140 -13.24 -0.01 -5.97
C PHE A 140 -13.33 -1.38 -5.26
N PRO A 141 -14.11 -2.34 -5.79
CA PRO A 141 -14.42 -3.59 -5.11
C PRO A 141 -13.19 -4.35 -4.57
N ASP A 142 -12.10 -4.39 -5.35
CA ASP A 142 -10.91 -5.18 -5.02
C ASP A 142 -9.89 -4.43 -4.16
N VAL A 143 -10.02 -3.11 -4.00
CA VAL A 143 -9.05 -2.28 -3.25
C VAL A 143 -8.90 -2.79 -1.83
N ARG A 144 -10.00 -3.15 -1.18
CA ARG A 144 -9.99 -3.64 0.20
C ARG A 144 -9.23 -4.96 0.32
N ALA A 145 -9.45 -5.89 -0.60
CA ALA A 145 -8.74 -7.18 -0.63
C ALA A 145 -7.24 -7.02 -0.94
N VAL A 146 -6.90 -6.06 -1.82
CA VAL A 146 -5.50 -5.72 -2.13
C VAL A 146 -4.79 -5.15 -0.91
N LEU A 147 -5.40 -4.17 -0.25
CA LEU A 147 -4.83 -3.56 0.96
C LEU A 147 -4.68 -4.59 2.09
N GLU A 148 -5.69 -5.44 2.31
CA GLU A 148 -5.62 -6.54 3.28
C GLU A 148 -4.45 -7.47 3.02
N ARG A 149 -4.28 -7.90 1.76
CA ARG A 149 -3.20 -8.83 1.40
C ARG A 149 -1.83 -8.21 1.64
N ILE A 150 -1.63 -6.96 1.21
CA ILE A 150 -0.35 -6.26 1.40
C ILE A 150 -0.05 -6.08 2.89
N SER A 151 -1.05 -5.73 3.71
CA SER A 151 -0.81 -5.41 5.12
C SER A 151 -0.73 -6.64 6.04
N THR A 152 -1.35 -7.77 5.69
CA THR A 152 -1.50 -8.91 6.61
C THR A 152 -0.76 -10.17 6.19
N SER A 153 -0.42 -10.34 4.91
CA SER A 153 0.17 -11.60 4.44
C SER A 153 1.69 -11.64 4.65
N ALA A 154 2.20 -12.83 4.99
CA ALA A 154 3.64 -13.05 5.15
C ALA A 154 4.43 -12.85 3.85
N GLU A 155 3.78 -13.00 2.69
CA GLU A 155 4.37 -12.71 1.38
C GLU A 155 4.79 -11.24 1.27
N PHE A 156 4.00 -10.32 1.84
CA PHE A 156 4.25 -8.89 1.80
C PHE A 156 4.94 -8.36 3.07
N ALA A 157 5.56 -9.24 3.85
CA ALA A 157 6.31 -8.84 5.04
C ALA A 157 7.42 -7.84 4.67
N GLY A 158 7.36 -6.63 5.23
CA GLY A 158 8.30 -5.54 4.94
C GLY A 158 7.92 -4.66 3.74
N CYS A 159 6.78 -4.90 3.10
CA CYS A 159 6.18 -3.99 2.14
C CYS A 159 5.31 -2.95 2.86
N GLU A 160 5.56 -1.67 2.61
CA GLU A 160 4.74 -0.57 3.12
C GLU A 160 3.82 -0.01 2.03
N VAL A 161 2.75 0.68 2.42
CA VAL A 161 1.81 1.31 1.47
C VAL A 161 1.86 2.84 1.58
N ALA A 162 1.83 3.51 0.44
CA ALA A 162 1.81 4.97 0.35
C ALA A 162 0.77 5.51 -0.64
N ALA A 163 0.36 6.76 -0.42
CA ALA A 163 -0.49 7.51 -1.34
C ALA A 163 0.32 8.64 -1.98
N ALA A 164 0.13 8.85 -3.28
CA ALA A 164 0.66 9.96 -4.05
C ALA A 164 -0.45 10.56 -4.91
N SER A 165 -1.15 11.59 -4.44
CA SER A 165 -2.31 12.20 -5.12
C SER A 165 -2.12 13.68 -5.39
N ARG A 166 -2.52 14.10 -6.60
CA ARG A 166 -2.46 15.50 -7.05
C ARG A 166 -3.68 16.34 -6.68
N THR A 167 -4.64 15.77 -5.95
CA THR A 167 -5.89 16.47 -5.63
C THR A 167 -5.63 17.79 -4.88
N ASP A 168 -6.38 18.82 -5.22
CA ASP A 168 -6.40 20.09 -4.49
C ASP A 168 -7.35 20.04 -3.28
N ARG A 169 -8.19 19.00 -3.19
CA ARG A 169 -9.08 18.70 -2.05
C ARG A 169 -8.36 17.89 -0.97
N VAL A 170 -7.16 18.36 -0.58
CA VAL A 170 -6.26 17.64 0.34
C VAL A 170 -6.94 17.24 1.66
N ALA A 171 -7.69 18.17 2.27
CA ALA A 171 -8.36 17.91 3.54
C ALA A 171 -9.45 16.83 3.41
N TRP A 172 -10.17 16.81 2.29
CA TRP A 172 -11.23 15.84 2.03
C TRP A 172 -10.64 14.45 1.80
N ALA A 173 -9.63 14.32 0.96
CA ALA A 173 -8.96 13.03 0.73
C ALA A 173 -8.41 12.43 2.04
N GLN A 174 -7.80 13.26 2.90
CA GLN A 174 -7.31 12.83 4.21
C GLN A 174 -8.46 12.42 5.16
N GLU A 175 -9.63 13.05 5.06
CA GLU A 175 -10.81 12.69 5.83
C GLU A 175 -11.42 11.38 5.35
N CYS A 176 -11.57 11.20 4.04
CA CYS A 176 -12.03 9.95 3.43
C CYS A 176 -11.13 8.77 3.83
N LEU A 177 -9.80 8.91 3.78
CA LEU A 177 -8.87 7.87 4.24
C LEU A 177 -9.09 7.49 5.71
N ARG A 178 -9.45 8.45 6.58
CA ARG A 178 -9.73 8.19 8.00
C ARG A 178 -11.06 7.49 8.24
N LEU A 179 -12.03 7.65 7.32
CA LEU A 179 -13.37 7.10 7.46
C LEU A 179 -13.53 5.74 6.76
N LEU A 180 -12.89 5.57 5.60
CA LEU A 180 -12.96 4.36 4.80
C LEU A 180 -12.22 3.19 5.46
N ASP A 181 -12.81 2.00 5.47
CA ASP A 181 -12.13 0.83 5.99
C ASP A 181 -11.11 0.30 5.00
N ALA A 182 -9.98 -0.16 5.53
CA ALA A 182 -8.96 -0.80 4.73
C ALA A 182 -9.38 -2.21 4.27
N HIS A 183 -10.01 -2.98 5.16
CA HIS A 183 -10.39 -4.38 4.91
C HIS A 183 -11.50 -4.89 5.84
N GLY A 184 -12.01 -6.09 5.58
CA GLY A 184 -13.17 -6.67 6.27
C GLY A 184 -12.95 -6.95 7.77
N GLY A 185 -11.69 -7.15 8.19
CA GLY A 185 -11.31 -7.39 9.59
C GLY A 185 -11.18 -6.17 10.50
N GLY A 186 -11.49 -4.95 10.03
CA GLY A 186 -11.33 -3.70 10.78
C GLY A 186 -10.13 -2.85 10.33
N GLY A 187 -9.97 -1.64 10.88
CA GLY A 187 -8.90 -0.70 10.50
C GLY A 187 -9.31 0.30 9.41
N ARG A 188 -8.63 1.46 9.36
CA ARG A 188 -8.91 2.52 8.38
C ARG A 188 -7.84 2.54 7.30
N MET A 189 -8.21 3.00 6.10
CA MET A 189 -7.24 3.20 5.02
C MET A 189 -6.09 4.10 5.49
N ALA A 190 -6.38 5.13 6.29
CA ALA A 190 -5.38 6.02 6.88
C ALA A 190 -4.28 5.30 7.70
N ASP A 191 -4.58 4.12 8.26
CA ASP A 191 -3.65 3.30 9.05
C ASP A 191 -2.76 2.43 8.16
N VAL A 192 -3.29 1.96 7.02
CA VAL A 192 -2.54 1.16 6.04
C VAL A 192 -1.65 2.06 5.18
N PHE A 193 -2.15 3.22 4.75
CA PHE A 193 -1.39 4.24 4.03
C PHE A 193 -0.43 4.98 4.98
N ARG A 194 0.76 4.39 5.17
CA ARG A 194 1.81 4.90 6.06
C ARG A 194 2.34 6.27 5.64
N TYR A 195 2.64 6.44 4.36
CA TYR A 195 3.11 7.71 3.80
C TYR A 195 2.03 8.30 2.88
N LYS A 196 1.77 9.60 2.98
CA LYS A 196 0.68 10.27 2.28
C LYS A 196 1.16 11.59 1.70
N GLU A 197 1.64 11.56 0.46
CA GLU A 197 1.92 12.76 -0.32
C GLU A 197 0.63 13.11 -1.08
N ILE A 198 -0.17 14.04 -0.52
CA ILE A 198 -1.46 14.44 -1.10
C ILE A 198 -1.46 15.96 -1.21
N TYR A 199 -1.20 16.48 -2.41
CA TYR A 199 -1.22 17.92 -2.70
C TYR A 199 -1.10 18.19 -4.21
N PRO A 200 -1.53 19.35 -4.72
CA PRO A 200 -1.29 19.74 -6.10
C PRO A 200 0.20 19.75 -6.45
N GLY A 201 0.57 19.16 -7.59
CA GLY A 201 1.95 19.14 -8.06
C GLY A 201 2.23 18.02 -9.06
N THR A 202 3.50 17.73 -9.29
CA THR A 202 3.95 16.66 -10.19
C THR A 202 4.21 15.38 -9.40
N LYS A 203 3.88 14.21 -9.95
CA LYS A 203 4.18 12.91 -9.32
C LYS A 203 5.68 12.73 -9.04
N THR A 204 6.55 13.31 -9.86
CA THR A 204 8.00 13.38 -9.58
C THR A 204 8.31 13.93 -8.20
N ARG A 205 7.72 15.08 -7.82
CA ARG A 205 7.94 15.68 -6.49
C ARG A 205 7.37 14.82 -5.36
N HIS A 206 6.23 14.17 -5.59
CA HIS A 206 5.65 13.24 -4.61
C HIS A 206 6.61 12.07 -4.37
N PHE A 207 7.14 11.46 -5.44
CA PHE A 207 8.08 10.35 -5.34
C PHE A 207 9.44 10.74 -4.76
N GLU A 208 9.95 11.94 -5.04
CA GLU A 208 11.12 12.49 -4.33
C GLU A 208 10.92 12.54 -2.81
N ARG A 209 9.73 13.00 -2.38
CA ARG A 209 9.38 13.04 -0.95
C ARG A 209 9.17 11.65 -0.37
N LEU A 210 8.44 10.77 -1.05
CA LEU A 210 8.25 9.38 -0.64
C LEU A 210 9.58 8.65 -0.45
N ARG A 211 10.52 8.79 -1.40
CA ARG A 211 11.86 8.23 -1.27
C ARG A 211 12.60 8.80 -0.07
N ALA A 212 12.54 10.12 0.14
CA ALA A 212 13.21 10.77 1.27
C ALA A 212 12.67 10.31 2.63
N VAL A 213 11.35 10.09 2.77
CA VAL A 213 10.75 9.72 4.07
C VAL A 213 10.72 8.22 4.32
N SER A 214 10.62 7.39 3.27
CA SER A 214 10.61 5.92 3.39
C SER A 214 12.01 5.30 3.35
N GLY A 215 12.98 5.96 2.71
CA GLY A 215 14.30 5.40 2.44
C GLY A 215 14.29 4.25 1.42
N VAL A 216 13.20 4.05 0.68
CA VAL A 216 13.08 3.03 -0.37
C VAL A 216 13.51 3.64 -1.71
N ASP A 217 14.37 2.93 -2.44
CA ASP A 217 14.80 3.35 -3.77
C ASP A 217 13.72 3.08 -4.83
N TYR A 218 13.74 3.84 -5.94
CA TYR A 218 12.65 3.82 -6.92
C TYR A 218 12.45 2.45 -7.57
N GLU A 219 13.53 1.70 -7.76
CA GLU A 219 13.52 0.33 -8.27
C GLU A 219 12.81 -0.67 -7.36
N ASP A 220 12.61 -0.34 -6.09
CA ASP A 220 11.90 -1.17 -5.11
C ASP A 220 10.46 -0.65 -4.84
N MET A 221 10.00 0.35 -5.60
CA MET A 221 8.65 0.87 -5.55
C MET A 221 7.78 0.30 -6.67
N LEU A 222 6.52 0.01 -6.36
CA LEU A 222 5.47 -0.30 -7.34
C LEU A 222 4.39 0.78 -7.28
N PHE A 223 4.02 1.34 -8.43
CA PHE A 223 3.07 2.45 -8.49
C PHE A 223 1.83 2.09 -9.33
N PHE A 224 0.65 2.39 -8.78
CA PHE A 224 -0.63 2.29 -9.45
C PHE A 224 -1.26 3.68 -9.59
N ASP A 225 -1.63 4.02 -10.82
CA ASP A 225 -2.27 5.28 -11.22
C ASP A 225 -3.20 4.96 -12.39
N ASP A 226 -4.31 5.67 -12.51
CA ASP A 226 -5.25 5.52 -13.62
C ASP A 226 -4.85 6.35 -14.85
N TRP A 227 -3.93 7.33 -14.73
CA TRP A 227 -3.42 8.09 -15.88
C TRP A 227 -2.07 8.80 -15.75
#